data_AF-A0A392TVA2-F1
#
_entry.id   AF-A0A392TVA2-F1
#
_cell.length_a   1.000
_cell.length_b   1.000
_cell.length_c   1.000
_cell.angle_alpha   90.00
_cell.angle_beta   90.00
_cell.angle_gamma   90.00
#
_symmetry.space_group_name_H-M   'P 1'
#
loop_
_entity.id
_entity.type
_entity.pdbx_description
1 polymer ?
#
loop_
_entity_poly.entity_id
_entity_poly.type
_entity_poly.pdbx_seq_one_letter_code
_entity_poly.pdbx_strand_id
1 'polypeptide(L)' 'MLQTLSLPGRDWHYTSHGVRSRLQITDSIPVAKGWAKWLVRNFESCSNETEIIMSRCHAIYAIMRGEPI' A
#
# COMPACT_ATOMS: atom_id res chain seq x y z
N MET A 1 6.32 10.16 6.71
CA MET A 1 5.52 9.43 7.73
C MET A 1 4.49 8.49 7.10
N LEU A 2 3.58 8.97 6.24
CA LEU A 2 2.54 8.15 5.57
C LEU A 2 3.07 6.95 4.76
N GLN A 3 4.20 7.10 4.05
CA GLN A 3 4.84 6.00 3.29
C GLN A 3 5.22 4.80 4.17
N THR A 4 5.59 5.07 5.42
CA THR A 4 5.91 4.02 6.39
C THR A 4 4.64 3.32 6.84
N LEU A 5 3.56 4.07 7.08
CA LEU A 5 2.26 3.55 7.52
C LEU A 5 1.58 2.67 6.46
N SER A 6 1.90 2.88 5.19
CA SER A 6 1.32 2.10 4.10
C SER A 6 1.87 0.68 4.01
N LEU A 7 2.98 0.33 4.65
CA LEU A 7 3.56 -1.00 4.44
C LEU A 7 2.63 -2.13 4.94
N PRO A 8 2.33 -3.15 4.10
CA PRO A 8 1.54 -4.30 4.51
C PRO A 8 2.12 -4.97 5.75
N GLY A 9 1.26 -5.37 6.69
CA GLY A 9 1.67 -6.02 7.92
C GLY A 9 2.41 -5.14 8.92
N ARG A 10 2.60 -3.83 8.64
CA ARG A 10 3.18 -2.90 9.61
C ARG A 10 2.08 -2.34 10.52
N ASP A 11 2.22 -2.58 11.81
CA ASP A 11 1.30 -2.10 12.85
C ASP A 11 1.90 -0.97 13.72
N TRP A 12 3.01 -0.36 13.28
CA TRP A 12 3.74 0.67 14.04
C TRP A 12 4.31 1.78 13.15
N HIS A 13 4.60 2.93 13.76
CA HIS A 13 5.22 4.09 13.11
C HIS A 13 6.16 4.86 14.04
N TYR A 14 6.97 5.75 13.49
CA TYR A 14 7.78 6.68 14.29
C TYR A 14 7.00 7.95 14.59
N THR A 15 6.95 8.36 15.85
CA THR A 15 6.41 9.66 16.27
C THR A 15 7.32 10.80 15.80
N SER A 16 6.84 12.04 15.96
CA SER A 16 7.66 13.26 15.73
C SER A 16 8.95 13.30 16.56
N HIS A 17 9.00 12.55 17.67
CA HIS A 17 10.16 12.42 18.55
C HIS A 17 11.03 11.19 18.23
N GLY A 18 10.77 10.50 17.11
CA GLY A 18 11.55 9.33 16.67
C GLY A 18 11.28 8.04 17.45
N VAL A 19 10.24 8.01 18.29
CA VAL A 19 9.88 6.82 19.09
C VAL A 19 8.92 5.94 18.32
N ARG A 20 9.04 4.61 18.42
CA ARG A 20 8.07 3.68 17.81
C ARG A 20 6.76 3.69 18.61
N SER A 21 5.65 3.90 17.92
CA SER A 21 4.29 3.81 18.46
C SER A 21 3.44 2.90 17.59
N ARG A 22 2.46 2.22 18.20
CA ARG A 22 1.51 1.37 17.48
C ARG A 22 0.54 2.24 16.67
N LEU A 23 0.16 1.76 15.49
CA LEU A 23 -0.85 2.41 14.65
C LEU A 23 -2.22 2.34 15.32
N GLN A 24 -2.86 3.50 15.47
CA GLN A 24 -4.25 3.58 15.92
C GLN A 24 -5.20 3.36 14.73
N ILE A 25 -6.42 2.93 15.00
CA ILE A 25 -7.47 2.74 13.96
C ILE A 25 -7.68 4.03 13.14
N THR A 26 -7.59 5.19 13.79
CA THR A 26 -7.68 6.51 13.15
C THR A 26 -6.54 6.78 12.16
N ASP A 27 -5.35 6.25 12.42
CA ASP A 27 -4.19 6.38 11.53
C ASP A 27 -4.30 5.45 10.31
N SER A 28 -5.03 4.34 10.47
CA SER A 28 -5.28 3.35 9.42
C SER A 28 -6.24 3.86 8.33
N ILE A 29 -7.12 4.81 8.64
CA ILE A 29 -8.12 5.32 7.68
C ILE A 29 -7.46 6.11 6.51
N PRO A 30 -6.58 7.09 6.74
CA PRO A 30 -5.86 7.77 5.66
C PRO A 30 -5.02 6.80 4.81
N VAL A 31 -4.42 5.80 5.44
CA VAL A 31 -3.62 4.76 4.79
C VAL A 31 -4.49 3.92 3.86
N ALA A 32 -5.62 3.41 4.36
CA ALA A 32 -6.56 2.63 3.59
C ALA A 32 -7.11 3.41 2.39
N LYS A 33 -7.42 4.71 2.56
CA LYS A 33 -7.82 5.60 1.45
C LYS A 33 -6.73 5.76 0.40
N GLY A 34 -5.47 5.88 0.82
CA GLY A 34 -4.31 5.94 -0.07
C GLY A 34 -4.16 4.67 -0.91
N TRP A 35 -4.24 3.50 -0.27
CA TRP A 35 -4.20 2.19 -0.92
C TRP A 35 -5.34 2.00 -1.92
N ALA A 36 -6.57 2.33 -1.53
CA ALA A 36 -7.73 2.23 -2.42
C ALA A 36 -7.55 3.09 -3.68
N LYS A 37 -7.10 4.35 -3.52
CA LYS A 37 -6.85 5.25 -4.66
C LYS A 37 -5.73 4.75 -5.57
N TRP A 38 -4.66 4.20 -4.99
CA TRP A 38 -3.56 3.62 -5.76
C TRP A 38 -4.00 2.37 -6.53
N LEU A 39 -4.75 1.45 -5.91
CA LEU A 39 -5.27 0.25 -6.58
C LEU A 39 -6.17 0.61 -7.75
N VAL A 40 -7.15 1.50 -7.53
CA VAL A 40 -8.06 1.97 -8.60
C VAL A 40 -7.26 2.54 -9.78
N ARG A 41 -6.29 3.43 -9.52
CA ARG A 41 -5.46 4.02 -10.59
C ARG A 41 -4.63 2.99 -11.38
N ASN A 42 -4.18 1.91 -10.74
CA ASN A 42 -3.37 0.89 -11.41
C ASN A 42 -4.23 -0.11 -12.21
N PHE A 43 -5.50 -0.31 -11.84
CA PHE A 43 -6.39 -1.25 -12.52
C PHE A 43 -7.37 -0.62 -13.51
N GLU A 44 -7.80 0.63 -13.27
CA GLU A 44 -8.84 1.30 -14.06
C GLU A 44 -8.40 1.64 -15.49
N SER A 45 -7.11 1.86 -15.74
CA SER A 45 -6.59 2.23 -17.06
C SER A 45 -6.32 1.03 -18.00
N CYS A 46 -6.56 -0.20 -17.58
CA CYS A 46 -6.26 -1.36 -18.42
C CYS A 46 -7.40 -1.66 -19.39
N SER A 47 -7.46 -0.90 -20.49
CA SER A 47 -8.21 -1.33 -21.68
C SER A 47 -7.42 -2.44 -22.38
N ASN A 48 -7.82 -3.69 -22.15
CA ASN A 48 -7.61 -4.86 -23.01
C ASN A 48 -6.20 -5.47 -23.22
N GLU A 49 -5.13 -4.99 -22.58
CA GLU A 49 -3.86 -5.75 -22.55
C GLU A 49 -3.74 -6.62 -21.30
N THR A 50 -4.11 -7.89 -21.44
CA THR A 50 -4.09 -8.91 -20.38
C THR A 50 -2.73 -9.02 -19.68
N GLU A 51 -1.64 -8.79 -20.41
CA GLU A 51 -0.27 -8.88 -19.90
C GLU A 51 0.11 -7.70 -19.00
N ILE A 52 -0.35 -6.48 -19.30
CA ILE A 52 -0.20 -5.31 -18.43
C ILE A 52 -1.02 -5.50 -17.15
N ILE A 53 -2.24 -6.05 -17.25
CA ILE A 53 -3.07 -6.36 -16.08
C ILE A 53 -2.36 -7.39 -15.20
N MET A 54 -1.91 -8.51 -15.79
CA MET A 54 -1.24 -9.58 -15.04
C MET A 54 0.06 -9.10 -14.40
N SER A 55 0.88 -8.32 -15.10
CA SER A 55 2.11 -7.75 -14.54
C SER A 55 1.82 -6.83 -13.36
N ARG A 56 0.77 -6.00 -13.43
CA ARG A 56 0.34 -5.14 -12.31
C ARG A 56 -0.23 -5.95 -11.16
N CYS A 57 -1.03 -6.99 -11.43
CA CYS A 57 -1.51 -7.93 -10.41
C CYS A 57 -0.33 -8.60 -9.68
N HIS A 58 0.68 -9.06 -10.42
CA HIS A 58 1.88 -9.68 -9.85
C HIS A 58 2.68 -8.69 -9.00
N ALA A 59 2.88 -7.46 -9.47
CA ALA A 59 3.55 -6.42 -8.67
C ALA A 59 2.77 -6.12 -7.38
N ILE A 60 1.44 -6.02 -7.44
CA ILE A 60 0.59 -5.82 -6.27
C ILE A 60 0.70 -6.98 -5.29
N TYR A 61 0.66 -8.21 -5.81
CA TYR A 61 0.83 -9.42 -5.01
C TYR A 61 2.19 -9.43 -4.30
N ALA A 62 3.28 -9.17 -5.03
CA ALA A 62 4.63 -9.08 -4.46
C ALA A 62 4.71 -8.00 -3.37
N ILE A 63 4.14 -6.81 -3.61
CA ILE A 63 4.07 -5.73 -2.60
C ILE A 63 3.32 -6.19 -1.34
N MET A 64 2.15 -6.82 -1.50
CA MET A 64 1.35 -7.31 -0.36
C MET A 64 2.08 -8.40 0.43
N ARG A 65 2.95 -9.16 -0.23
CA ARG A 65 3.81 -10.19 0.36
C ARG A 65 5.12 -9.65 0.94
N GLY A 66 5.46 -8.39 0.66
CA GLY A 66 6.76 -7.82 0.98
C GLY A 66 7.92 -8.42 0.16
N GLU A 67 7.59 -8.99 -0.99
CA GLU A 67 8.54 -9.59 -1.93
C GLU A 67 9.12 -8.50 -2.87
N PRO A 68 10.36 -8.64 -3.35
CA PRO A 68 10.93 -7.73 -4.34
C PRO A 68 10.14 -7.79 -5.67
N ILE A 69 10.03 -6.64 -6.34
CA ILE A 69 9.36 -6.46 -7.64
C ILE A 69 10.41 -6.35 -8.75
#